data_AF-A0A2M8FEL3-F1
#
_entry.id   AF-A0A2M8FEL3-F1
#
_cell.length_a   1.000
_cell.length_b   1.000
_cell.length_c   1.000
_cell.angle_alpha   90.00
_cell.angle_beta   90.00
_cell.angle_gamma   90.00
#
_symmetry.space_group_name_H-M   'P 1'
#
loop_
_entity.id
_entity.type
_entity.pdbx_description
1 polymer ?
#
loop_
_entity_poly.entity_id
_entity_poly.type
_entity_poly.pdbx_seq_one_letter_code
_entity_poly.pdbx_strand_id
1 'polypeptide(L)'
;MLAATNVYSVPESAAYGQITTTPIEVTVKTATVENTEALVRSYFKDVPVLIQIARCESAFRQTLPDGSILQGRVDSADTGVMQINKRYHANEAATMGLNLDDLYSNMAYARHLYETQGTKPWNASASCWSKTLAMNI
;
A
#
# COMPACT_ATOMS: atom_id res chain seq x y z
N MET A 1 -9.00 -56.95 -31.31
CA MET A 1 -7.92 -56.14 -30.69
C MET A 1 -8.51 -55.52 -29.44
N LEU A 2 -7.93 -55.80 -28.27
CA LEU A 2 -8.37 -55.26 -26.98
C LEU A 2 -7.70 -53.89 -26.76
N ALA A 3 -8.47 -52.88 -26.38
CA ALA A 3 -7.96 -51.63 -25.83
C ALA A 3 -8.61 -51.41 -24.46
N ALA A 4 -7.77 -51.42 -23.42
CA ALA A 4 -8.15 -51.16 -22.04
C ALA A 4 -8.21 -49.64 -21.79
N THR A 5 -9.23 -49.17 -21.09
CA THR A 5 -9.27 -47.83 -20.51
C THR A 5 -9.53 -47.94 -19.00
N ASN A 6 -8.51 -47.56 -18.23
CA ASN A 6 -8.56 -47.50 -16.77
C ASN A 6 -9.52 -46.38 -16.33
N VAL A 7 -10.52 -46.74 -15.53
CA VAL A 7 -11.38 -45.81 -14.79
C VAL A 7 -10.77 -45.62 -13.40
N TYR A 8 -10.22 -44.44 -13.13
CA TYR A 8 -9.78 -44.09 -11.78
C TYR A 8 -11.00 -43.65 -10.95
N SER A 9 -11.36 -44.47 -9.97
CA SER A 9 -12.38 -44.16 -8.98
C SER A 9 -11.83 -43.14 -7.98
N VAL A 10 -12.43 -41.94 -7.91
CA VAL A 10 -12.13 -40.96 -6.87
C VAL A 10 -13.00 -41.30 -5.66
N PRO A 11 -12.45 -41.58 -4.46
CA PRO A 11 -13.27 -41.87 -3.29
C PRO A 11 -13.96 -40.61 -2.77
N GLU A 12 -15.28 -40.65 -2.74
CA GLU A 12 -16.19 -39.67 -2.15
C GLU A 12 -16.06 -39.70 -0.62
N SER A 13 -15.06 -39.01 -0.06
CA SER A 13 -14.97 -38.76 1.39
C SER A 13 -14.03 -37.60 1.75
N ALA A 14 -13.99 -36.54 0.93
CA ALA A 14 -13.48 -35.26 1.41
C ALA A 14 -14.55 -34.63 2.30
N ALA A 15 -14.41 -34.83 3.62
CA ALA A 15 -15.23 -34.21 4.65
C ALA A 15 -15.28 -32.69 4.42
N TYR A 16 -16.49 -32.17 4.15
CA TYR A 16 -16.77 -30.74 4.13
C TYR A 16 -16.57 -30.20 5.55
N GLY A 17 -15.40 -29.63 5.82
CA GLY A 17 -15.10 -28.95 7.08
C GLY A 17 -16.09 -27.80 7.28
N GLN A 18 -16.80 -27.82 8.40
CA GLN A 18 -17.68 -26.74 8.82
C GLN A 18 -16.86 -25.48 9.07
N ILE A 19 -17.10 -24.41 8.31
CA ILE A 19 -16.55 -23.09 8.62
C ILE A 19 -17.32 -22.56 9.84
N THR A 20 -16.75 -22.70 11.02
CA THR A 20 -17.25 -22.03 12.22
C THR A 20 -16.89 -20.56 12.12
N THR A 21 -17.86 -19.71 11.80
CA THR A 21 -17.70 -18.24 11.80
C THR A 21 -17.68 -17.73 13.24
N THR A 22 -16.54 -17.87 13.91
CA THR A 22 -16.28 -17.10 15.14
C THR A 22 -15.82 -15.70 14.70
N PRO A 23 -16.47 -14.61 15.15
CA PRO A 23 -15.98 -13.27 14.85
C PRO A 23 -14.69 -13.08 15.66
N ILE A 24 -13.54 -13.05 14.96
CA ILE A 24 -12.27 -12.66 15.56
C ILE A 24 -12.29 -11.14 15.66
N GLU A 25 -12.91 -10.63 16.73
CA GLU A 25 -12.72 -9.24 17.13
C GLU A 25 -11.33 -9.10 17.77
N VAL A 26 -10.55 -8.16 17.24
CA VAL A 26 -9.32 -7.61 17.85
C VAL A 26 -8.02 -8.42 17.69
N THR A 27 -7.49 -8.55 16.47
CA THR A 27 -6.02 -8.59 16.22
C THR A 27 -5.59 -8.11 14.82
N VAL A 28 -6.32 -7.17 14.20
CA VAL A 28 -5.95 -6.64 12.85
C VAL A 28 -5.09 -5.37 12.94
N LYS A 29 -5.18 -4.63 14.05
CA LYS A 29 -4.68 -3.25 14.18
C LYS A 29 -3.16 -3.11 14.15
N THR A 30 -2.42 -4.06 14.71
CA THR A 30 -0.95 -4.04 14.71
C THR A 30 -0.40 -4.69 13.45
N ALA A 31 -1.06 -5.73 12.93
CA ALA A 31 -0.60 -6.45 11.75
C ALA A 31 -0.61 -5.57 10.48
N THR A 32 -1.57 -4.66 10.30
CA THR A 32 -1.66 -3.83 9.08
C THR A 32 -0.67 -2.66 9.06
N VAL A 33 -0.43 -1.99 10.20
CA VAL A 33 0.53 -0.88 10.29
C VAL A 33 1.96 -1.37 10.19
N GLU A 34 2.32 -2.43 10.94
CA GLU A 34 3.62 -3.09 10.84
C GLU A 34 3.88 -3.60 9.42
N ASN A 35 2.84 -4.11 8.74
CA ASN A 35 2.95 -4.54 7.36
C ASN A 35 3.13 -3.35 6.39
N THR A 36 2.36 -2.26 6.55
CA THR A 36 2.47 -1.11 5.64
C THR A 36 3.84 -0.43 5.74
N GLU A 37 4.36 -0.22 6.94
CA GLU A 37 5.72 0.33 7.11
C GLU A 37 6.79 -0.59 6.49
N ALA A 38 6.71 -1.90 6.73
CA ALA A 38 7.64 -2.87 6.16
C ALA A 38 7.59 -2.87 4.62
N LEU A 39 6.38 -2.81 4.03
CA LEU A 39 6.18 -2.71 2.59
C LEU A 39 6.78 -1.44 2.01
N VAL A 40 6.52 -0.27 2.63
CA VAL A 40 7.10 1.01 2.22
C VAL A 40 8.63 0.96 2.25
N ARG A 41 9.21 0.46 3.35
CA ARG A 41 10.66 0.33 3.51
C ARG A 41 11.29 -0.60 2.48
N SER A 42 10.63 -1.72 2.19
CA SER A 42 11.06 -2.68 1.18
C SER A 42 10.96 -2.09 -0.24
N TYR A 43 9.85 -1.42 -0.55
CA TYR A 43 9.56 -0.86 -1.87
C TYR A 43 10.49 0.31 -2.23
N PHE A 44 10.80 1.18 -1.26
CA PHE A 44 11.67 2.35 -1.44
C PHE A 44 13.07 2.16 -0.87
N LYS A 45 13.55 0.92 -0.73
CA LYS A 45 14.88 0.63 -0.14
C LYS A 45 16.03 1.36 -0.85
N ASP A 46 15.87 1.61 -2.15
CA ASP A 46 16.83 2.29 -3.03
C ASP A 46 16.63 3.82 -3.07
N VAL A 47 15.52 4.33 -2.52
CA VAL A 47 15.21 5.77 -2.44
C VAL A 47 14.78 6.12 -1.00
N PRO A 48 15.72 6.13 -0.01
CA PRO A 48 15.37 6.28 1.41
C PRO A 48 14.61 7.57 1.77
N VAL A 49 14.72 8.62 0.95
CA VAL A 49 13.94 9.85 1.13
C VAL A 49 12.44 9.61 1.03
N LEU A 50 11.98 8.71 0.16
CA LEU A 50 10.55 8.40 0.01
C LEU A 50 10.00 7.64 1.24
N ILE A 51 10.84 6.86 1.93
CA ILE A 51 10.48 6.26 3.23
C ILE A 51 10.24 7.37 4.27
N GLN A 52 11.11 8.38 4.31
CA GLN A 52 10.97 9.48 5.26
C GLN A 52 9.77 10.38 4.95
N ILE A 53 9.49 10.60 3.66
CA ILE A 53 8.27 11.29 3.21
C ILE A 53 7.04 10.50 3.68
N ALA A 54 6.94 9.19 3.41
CA ALA A 54 5.81 8.37 3.86
C ALA A 54 5.58 8.44 5.39
N ARG A 55 6.67 8.43 6.17
CA ARG A 55 6.61 8.62 7.63
C ARG A 55 5.98 9.96 8.01
N CYS A 56 6.41 11.03 7.36
CA CYS A 56 5.96 12.39 7.66
C CYS A 56 4.54 12.67 7.15
N GLU A 57 4.18 12.10 6.00
CA GLU A 57 2.88 12.31 5.35
C GLU A 57 1.75 11.55 6.05
N SER A 58 1.98 10.28 6.40
CA SER A 58 0.89 9.42 6.89
C SER A 58 1.22 8.65 8.16
N ALA A 59 2.47 8.65 8.61
CA ALA A 59 3.01 7.67 9.55
C ALA A 59 2.78 6.23 9.06
N PHE A 60 3.08 6.00 7.78
CA PHE A 60 2.94 4.70 7.10
C PHE A 60 1.51 4.13 7.08
N ARG A 61 0.50 4.99 6.97
CA ARG A 61 -0.91 4.56 6.92
C ARG A 61 -1.51 4.79 5.54
N GLN A 62 -2.03 3.73 4.93
CA GLN A 62 -2.88 3.83 3.72
C GLN A 62 -4.34 4.09 4.09
N THR A 63 -4.81 3.50 5.19
CA THR A 63 -6.21 3.51 5.62
C THR A 63 -6.36 3.97 7.07
N LEU A 64 -7.59 4.37 7.41
CA LEU A 64 -8.05 4.59 8.78
C LEU A 64 -8.40 3.24 9.45
N PRO A 65 -8.57 3.20 10.79
CA PRO A 65 -8.89 1.97 11.51
C PRO A 65 -10.18 1.27 11.06
N ASP A 66 -11.11 2.01 10.46
CA ASP A 66 -12.37 1.50 9.91
C ASP A 66 -12.23 0.94 8.48
N GLY A 67 -11.02 0.98 7.90
CA GLY A 67 -10.72 0.51 6.55
C GLY A 67 -10.94 1.54 5.45
N SER A 68 -11.47 2.73 5.76
CA SER A 68 -11.56 3.81 4.79
C SER A 68 -10.18 4.37 4.43
N ILE A 69 -10.03 4.93 3.23
CA ILE A 69 -8.73 5.47 2.79
C ILE A 69 -8.35 6.68 3.62
N LEU A 70 -7.07 6.77 4.02
CA LEU A 70 -6.56 7.94 4.72
C LEU A 70 -6.58 9.15 3.78
N GLN A 71 -7.31 10.18 4.18
CA GLN A 71 -7.32 11.47 3.50
C GLN A 71 -6.58 12.54 4.31
N GLY A 72 -6.04 13.52 3.62
CA GLY A 72 -5.36 14.66 4.22
C GLY A 72 -6.27 15.48 5.13
N ARG A 73 -5.70 16.02 6.20
CA ARG A 73 -6.42 16.86 7.17
C ARG A 73 -6.72 18.25 6.63
N VAL A 74 -5.86 18.78 5.75
CA VAL A 74 -5.97 20.14 5.19
C VAL A 74 -6.63 20.11 3.83
N ASP A 75 -6.17 19.25 2.92
CA ASP A 75 -6.84 18.96 1.66
C ASP A 75 -7.28 17.50 1.65
N SER A 76 -8.59 17.27 1.59
CA SER A 76 -9.16 15.91 1.54
C SER A 76 -8.85 15.19 0.23
N ALA A 77 -8.29 15.87 -0.76
CA ALA A 77 -7.80 15.24 -1.99
C ALA A 77 -6.47 14.50 -1.78
N ASP A 78 -5.68 14.83 -0.76
CA ASP A 78 -4.45 14.11 -0.44
C ASP A 78 -4.79 12.71 0.07
N THR A 79 -4.20 11.68 -0.53
CA THR A 79 -4.66 10.30 -0.36
C THR A 79 -3.53 9.33 -0.02
N GLY A 80 -3.80 8.46 0.97
CA GLY A 80 -3.03 7.26 1.24
C GLY A 80 -1.64 7.53 1.85
N VAL A 81 -0.76 6.55 1.73
CA VAL A 81 0.52 6.50 2.45
C VAL A 81 1.47 7.62 2.03
N MET A 82 1.41 8.04 0.76
CA MET A 82 2.22 9.12 0.19
C MET A 82 1.49 10.46 0.11
N GLN A 83 0.24 10.54 0.61
CA GLN A 83 -0.60 11.74 0.59
C GLN A 83 -0.64 12.44 -0.77
N ILE A 84 -0.82 11.67 -1.86
CA ILE A 84 -0.87 12.21 -3.22
C ILE A 84 -2.20 12.92 -3.45
N ASN A 85 -2.17 14.16 -3.92
CA ASN A 85 -3.37 14.94 -4.21
C ASN A 85 -4.12 14.42 -5.45
N LYS A 86 -5.23 13.71 -5.24
CA LYS A 86 -6.03 13.11 -6.33
C LYS A 86 -6.60 14.14 -7.31
N ARG A 87 -6.82 15.39 -6.89
CA ARG A 87 -7.37 16.44 -7.78
C ARG A 87 -6.46 16.68 -8.98
N TYR A 88 -5.14 16.62 -8.78
CA TYR A 88 -4.15 16.86 -9.82
C TYR A 88 -3.64 15.58 -10.48
N HIS A 89 -3.59 14.49 -9.72
CA HIS A 89 -2.82 13.31 -10.11
C HIS A 89 -3.66 12.08 -10.47
N ALA A 90 -4.94 12.03 -10.13
CA ALA A 90 -5.75 10.82 -10.35
C ALA A 90 -5.89 10.47 -11.84
N ASN A 91 -6.04 11.47 -12.72
CA ASN A 91 -6.17 11.23 -14.15
C ASN A 91 -4.89 10.65 -14.75
N GLU A 92 -3.72 11.24 -14.44
CA GLU A 92 -2.44 10.73 -14.93
C GLU A 92 -2.15 9.33 -14.38
N ALA A 93 -2.36 9.11 -13.08
CA ALA A 93 -2.23 7.78 -12.47
C ALA A 93 -3.12 6.74 -13.18
N ALA A 94 -4.37 7.08 -13.49
CA ALA A 94 -5.27 6.20 -14.22
C ALA A 94 -4.78 5.88 -15.64
N THR A 95 -4.15 6.82 -16.36
CA THR A 95 -3.54 6.55 -17.67
C THR A 95 -2.36 5.57 -17.59
N MET A 96 -1.71 5.48 -16.43
CA MET A 96 -0.65 4.50 -16.13
C MET A 96 -1.20 3.17 -15.59
N GLY A 97 -2.53 3.03 -15.47
CA GLY A 97 -3.18 1.86 -14.88
C GLY A 97 -3.07 1.79 -13.35
N LEU A 98 -2.80 2.92 -12.68
CA LEU A 98 -2.62 3.01 -11.24
C LEU A 98 -3.88 3.54 -10.55
N ASN A 99 -4.25 2.91 -9.43
CA ASN A 99 -5.32 3.39 -8.55
C ASN A 99 -4.74 3.98 -7.26
N LEU A 100 -4.80 5.30 -7.06
CA LEU A 100 -4.15 5.95 -5.90
C LEU A 100 -4.72 5.54 -4.52
N ASP A 101 -5.88 4.87 -4.48
CA ASP A 101 -6.45 4.30 -3.24
C ASP A 101 -5.82 2.94 -2.87
N ASP A 102 -5.16 2.27 -3.82
CA ASP A 102 -4.36 1.07 -3.58
C ASP A 102 -2.94 1.43 -3.09
N LEU A 103 -2.42 0.67 -2.13
CA LEU A 103 -1.13 0.92 -1.51
C LEU A 103 0.03 0.90 -2.52
N TYR A 104 0.09 -0.15 -3.36
CA TYR A 104 1.20 -0.30 -4.30
C TYR A 104 1.15 0.75 -5.40
N SER A 105 -0.04 1.04 -5.92
CA SER A 105 -0.27 2.08 -6.91
C SER A 105 0.05 3.48 -6.37
N ASN A 106 -0.29 3.76 -5.09
CA ASN A 106 0.07 5.00 -4.41
C ASN A 106 1.60 5.16 -4.32
N MET A 107 2.33 4.10 -3.93
CA MET A 107 3.80 4.11 -3.90
C MET A 107 4.43 4.20 -5.29
N ALA A 108 3.89 3.49 -6.28
CA ALA A 108 4.37 3.50 -7.66
C ALA A 108 4.25 4.90 -8.28
N TYR A 109 3.11 5.57 -8.06
CA TYR A 109 2.93 6.93 -8.55
C TYR A 109 3.81 7.93 -7.80
N ALA A 110 4.03 7.76 -6.48
CA ALA A 110 5.00 8.59 -5.75
C ALA A 110 6.43 8.43 -6.28
N ARG A 111 6.84 7.22 -6.67
CA ARG A 111 8.11 7.00 -7.36
C ARG A 111 8.18 7.78 -8.68
N HIS A 112 7.14 7.70 -9.51
CA HIS A 112 7.06 8.46 -10.77
C HIS A 112 7.20 9.97 -10.54
N LEU A 113 6.49 10.52 -9.54
CA LEU A 113 6.63 11.92 -9.15
C LEU A 113 8.05 12.27 -8.70
N TYR A 114 8.70 11.39 -7.93
CA TYR A 114 10.08 11.60 -7.49
C TYR A 114 11.08 11.57 -8.65
N GLU A 115 10.95 10.61 -9.56
CA GLU A 115 11.85 10.48 -10.70
C GLU A 115 11.73 11.67 -11.66
N THR A 116 10.54 12.27 -11.76
CA THR A 116 10.26 13.40 -12.64
C THR A 116 10.46 14.77 -11.99
N GLN A 117 10.24 14.91 -10.68
CA GLN A 117 10.18 16.21 -9.98
C GLN A 117 11.05 16.28 -8.71
N GLY A 118 11.66 15.18 -8.30
CA GLY A 118 12.34 15.06 -7.02
C GLY A 118 11.36 15.14 -5.85
N THR A 119 11.76 15.78 -4.75
CA THR A 119 10.95 15.89 -3.53
C THR A 119 9.95 17.04 -3.53
N LYS A 120 9.88 17.83 -4.61
CA LYS A 120 9.07 19.06 -4.67
C LYS A 120 7.59 18.87 -4.31
N PRO A 121 6.92 17.77 -4.70
CA PRO A 121 5.51 17.55 -4.34
C PRO A 121 5.25 17.52 -2.83
N TRP A 122 6.26 17.17 -2.02
CA TRP A 122 6.17 17.04 -0.56
C TRP A 122 6.88 18.18 0.19
N ASN A 123 7.08 19.34 -0.44
CA ASN A 123 7.74 20.49 0.19
C ASN A 123 7.01 20.99 1.45
N ALA A 124 5.68 20.82 1.52
CA ALA A 124 4.88 21.23 2.69
C ALA A 124 5.30 20.50 3.98
N SER A 125 5.79 19.25 3.87
CA SER A 125 6.28 18.43 4.98
C SER A 125 7.81 18.41 5.10
N ALA A 126 8.53 19.23 4.32
CA ALA A 126 9.99 19.21 4.26
C ALA A 126 10.68 19.37 5.61
N SER A 127 10.13 20.18 6.51
CA SER A 127 10.65 20.36 7.86
C SER A 127 10.70 19.07 8.70
N CYS A 128 9.90 18.06 8.33
CA CYS A 128 9.87 16.74 8.96
C CYS A 128 10.89 15.76 8.34
N TRP A 129 10.95 15.64 7.01
CA TRP A 129 11.78 14.61 6.35
C TRP A 129 13.19 15.07 5.97
N SER A 130 13.42 16.37 5.74
CA SER A 130 14.73 16.88 5.29
C SER A 130 15.85 16.70 6.32
N LYS A 131 15.50 16.68 7.61
CA LYS A 131 16.45 16.51 8.72
C LYS A 131 17.08 15.12 8.74
N THR A 132 16.37 14.11 8.25
CA THR A 132 16.85 12.71 8.28
C THR A 132 17.89 12.44 7.18
N LEU A 133 17.89 13.21 6.09
CA LEU A 133 18.88 13.04 5.01
C LEU A 133 20.25 13.61 5.37
N ALA A 134 20.29 14.65 6.21
CA ALA A 134 21.54 15.29 6.64
C ALA A 134 22.31 14.47 7.70
N MET A 135 21.69 13.45 8.32
CA MET A 135 22.34 12.61 9.34
C MET A 135 22.83 11.24 8.84
N ASN A 136 22.60 10.93 7.55
CA ASN A 136 23.00 9.66 6.93
C ASN A 136 24.15 9.82 5.91
N ILE A 137 24.88 10.93 5.98
CA ILE A 137 26.09 11.24 5.17
C ILE A 137 27.32 11.32 6.06
#